data_AF-A0A7C2F7Z0-F1
#
_entry.id   AF-A0A7C2F7Z0-F1
#
_cell.length_a   1.000
_cell.length_b   1.000
_cell.length_c   1.000
_cell.angle_alpha   90.00
_cell.angle_beta   90.00
_cell.angle_gamma   90.00
#
_symmetry.space_group_name_H-M   'P 1'
#
loop_
_entity.id
_entity.type
_entity.pdbx_description
1 polymer ?
#
loop_
_entity_poly.entity_id
_entity_poly.type
_entity_poly.pdbx_seq_one_letter_code
_entity_poly.pdbx_strand_id
1 'polypeptide(L)'
;MGRVVSFGLTVILLIAALASGSLRPAPVETVSFFNRRCAACHGKDGTLLEERFERKYRDESELKKIIRTMPGASALSGEEMDALVAYMRAISRREAYLIWTQQRDGELEGEIAPADATLKASAKRQSLKVERVGTHRWRVRLPKNVKPAEVELTAERGTRRTTLRLKDSPYSHAKP
;
A
#
# COMPACT_ATOMS: atom_id res chain seq x y z
N MET A 1 -6.81 -59.93 38.86
CA MET A 1 -7.46 -59.32 37.68
C MET A 1 -7.46 -57.81 37.87
N GLY A 2 -6.62 -57.08 37.13
CA GLY A 2 -6.57 -55.62 37.13
C GLY A 2 -6.02 -55.16 35.80
N ARG A 3 -6.87 -54.52 34.98
CA ARG A 3 -6.61 -54.10 33.61
C ARG A 3 -5.79 -52.81 33.57
N VAL A 4 -4.83 -52.77 32.63
CA VAL A 4 -4.42 -51.71 31.68
C VAL A 4 -5.08 -50.33 31.92
N VAL A 5 -4.35 -49.21 31.94
CA VAL A 5 -4.23 -48.29 30.77
C VAL A 5 -2.91 -47.52 30.76
N SER A 6 -2.15 -47.72 29.69
CA SER A 6 -1.04 -46.87 29.26
C SER A 6 -1.62 -45.60 28.62
N PHE A 7 -1.36 -44.44 29.22
CA PHE A 7 -1.68 -43.14 28.61
C PHE A 7 -0.46 -42.66 27.82
N GLY A 8 -0.55 -42.80 26.50
CA GLY A 8 0.39 -42.19 25.56
C GLY A 8 0.33 -40.67 25.66
N LEU A 9 1.48 -40.06 25.94
CA LEU A 9 1.65 -38.62 25.93
C LEU A 9 1.79 -38.16 24.47
N THR A 10 0.67 -37.80 23.83
CA THR A 10 0.68 -37.24 22.47
C THR A 10 1.11 -35.78 22.55
N VAL A 11 2.31 -35.51 22.04
CA VAL A 11 2.86 -34.16 21.81
C VAL A 11 2.04 -33.49 20.71
N ILE A 12 1.26 -32.45 21.06
CA ILE A 12 0.62 -31.56 20.07
C ILE A 12 1.53 -30.34 19.89
N LEU A 13 2.39 -30.40 18.87
CA LEU A 13 3.12 -29.24 18.36
C LEU A 13 2.16 -28.41 17.49
N LEU A 14 1.55 -27.38 18.07
CA LEU A 14 0.82 -26.34 17.34
C LEU A 14 1.84 -25.45 16.61
N ILE A 15 2.21 -25.84 15.39
CA ILE A 15 2.90 -24.94 14.45
C ILE A 15 1.84 -23.97 13.92
N ALA A 16 1.69 -22.84 14.60
CA ALA A 16 1.02 -21.67 14.03
C ALA A 16 1.91 -21.12 12.91
N ALA A 17 1.79 -21.70 11.71
CA ALA A 17 2.29 -21.08 10.50
C ALA A 17 1.42 -19.84 10.22
N LEU A 18 1.80 -18.72 10.83
CA LEU A 18 1.30 -17.41 10.47
C LEU A 18 1.49 -17.26 8.96
N ALA A 19 0.36 -17.15 8.25
CA ALA A 19 0.28 -16.77 6.86
C ALA A 19 0.95 -15.40 6.67
N SER A 20 2.27 -15.40 6.60
CA SER A 20 3.07 -14.27 6.18
C SER A 20 2.91 -14.24 4.67
N GLY A 21 1.82 -13.60 4.21
CA GLY A 21 1.64 -13.30 2.80
C GLY A 21 2.95 -12.77 2.26
N SER A 22 3.49 -13.41 1.22
CA SER A 22 4.79 -13.05 0.67
C SER A 22 4.78 -11.56 0.35
N LEU A 23 5.74 -10.83 0.91
CA LEU A 23 5.87 -9.40 0.66
C LEU A 23 6.08 -9.20 -0.84
N ARG A 24 5.08 -8.66 -1.52
CA ARG A 24 5.10 -8.43 -2.96
C ARG A 24 4.66 -7.02 -3.30
N PRO A 25 5.13 -6.48 -4.44
CA PRO A 25 4.64 -5.21 -4.93
C PRO A 25 3.13 -5.24 -5.17
N ALA A 26 2.50 -4.07 -5.09
CA ALA A 26 1.10 -3.92 -5.43
C ALA A 26 0.86 -4.22 -6.92
N PRO A 27 -0.26 -4.86 -7.28
CA PRO A 27 -0.54 -5.29 -8.66
C PRO A 27 -0.96 -4.14 -9.59
N VAL A 28 -1.01 -2.89 -9.11
CA VAL A 28 -1.47 -1.73 -9.86
C VAL A 28 -0.65 -0.48 -9.55
N GLU A 29 -0.26 0.23 -10.60
CA GLU A 29 0.19 1.62 -10.54
C GLU A 29 -1.02 2.53 -10.27
N THR A 30 -1.43 2.62 -8.99
CA THR A 30 -2.69 3.26 -8.58
C THR A 30 -2.75 4.75 -8.94
N VAL A 31 -1.65 5.49 -8.77
CA VAL A 31 -1.61 6.93 -9.07
C VAL A 31 -1.77 7.14 -10.56
N SER A 32 -1.01 6.42 -11.37
CA SER A 32 -1.13 6.49 -12.82
C SER A 32 -2.48 5.97 -13.32
N PHE A 33 -3.02 4.90 -12.72
CA PHE A 33 -4.35 4.39 -13.04
C PHE A 33 -5.42 5.46 -12.81
N PHE A 34 -5.44 6.07 -11.62
CA PHE A 34 -6.41 7.11 -11.29
C PHE A 34 -6.27 8.31 -12.23
N ASN A 35 -5.04 8.79 -12.47
CA ASN A 35 -4.82 9.94 -13.34
C ASN A 35 -5.24 9.67 -14.80
N ARG A 36 -5.21 8.40 -15.26
CA ARG A 36 -5.72 8.02 -16.59
C ARG A 36 -7.23 7.79 -16.65
N ARG A 37 -7.83 7.22 -15.60
CA ARG A 37 -9.20 6.69 -15.63
C ARG A 37 -10.21 7.51 -14.83
N CYS A 38 -9.77 8.25 -13.82
CA CYS A 38 -10.64 8.90 -12.83
C CYS A 38 -10.48 10.43 -12.84
N ALA A 39 -9.31 10.96 -13.22
CA ALA A 39 -9.02 12.40 -13.15
C ALA A 39 -9.90 13.27 -14.05
N ALA A 40 -10.55 12.72 -15.07
CA ALA A 40 -11.50 13.47 -15.90
C ALA A 40 -12.67 14.06 -15.07
N CYS A 41 -13.11 13.34 -14.03
CA CYS A 41 -14.17 13.80 -13.13
C CYS A 41 -13.64 14.28 -11.78
N HIS A 42 -12.53 13.71 -11.30
CA HIS A 42 -12.00 13.96 -9.95
C HIS A 42 -10.77 14.87 -9.93
N GLY A 43 -10.33 15.38 -11.08
CA GLY A 43 -9.13 16.19 -11.22
C GLY A 43 -7.84 15.37 -11.08
N LYS A 44 -6.73 15.93 -11.57
CA LYS A 44 -5.40 15.34 -11.39
C LYS A 44 -5.10 15.19 -9.91
N ASP A 45 -4.61 14.03 -9.49
CA ASP A 45 -4.32 13.70 -8.08
C ASP A 45 -5.50 13.94 -7.11
N GLY A 46 -6.75 13.90 -7.62
CA GLY A 46 -7.95 14.10 -6.81
C GLY A 46 -8.20 15.55 -6.40
N THR A 47 -7.70 16.55 -7.15
CA THR A 47 -7.90 17.97 -6.82
C THR A 47 -9.37 18.38 -6.73
N LEU A 48 -10.26 17.73 -7.50
CA LEU A 48 -11.71 17.96 -7.49
C LEU A 48 -12.47 16.93 -6.63
N LEU A 49 -11.76 15.98 -6.00
CA LEU A 49 -12.41 15.05 -5.07
C LEU A 49 -12.80 15.79 -3.79
N GLU A 50 -14.00 15.51 -3.32
CA GLU A 50 -14.52 16.08 -2.07
C GLU A 50 -13.66 15.68 -0.87
N GLU A 51 -13.44 16.63 0.02
CA GLU A 51 -12.66 16.37 1.23
C GLU A 51 -13.38 15.35 2.11
N ARG A 52 -12.64 14.38 2.65
CA ARG A 52 -13.17 13.29 3.47
C ARG A 52 -14.29 12.48 2.80
N PHE A 53 -14.32 12.39 1.47
CA PHE A 53 -15.28 11.60 0.70
C PHE A 53 -15.53 10.19 1.27
N GLU A 54 -14.49 9.53 1.81
CA GLU A 54 -14.59 8.20 2.38
C GLU A 54 -15.54 8.11 3.58
N ARG A 55 -15.77 9.22 4.30
CA ARG A 55 -16.62 9.27 5.50
C ARG A 55 -18.11 9.23 5.20
N LYS A 56 -18.50 9.37 3.94
CA LYS A 56 -19.91 9.27 3.51
C LYS A 56 -20.46 7.85 3.60
N TYR A 57 -19.57 6.87 3.71
CA TYR A 57 -19.92 5.46 3.69
C TYR A 57 -19.67 4.86 5.07
N ARG A 58 -20.55 3.97 5.49
CA ARG A 58 -20.57 3.35 6.81
C ARG A 58 -19.32 2.51 7.06
N ASP A 59 -18.90 1.77 6.04
CA ASP A 59 -17.80 0.82 6.13
C ASP A 59 -17.03 0.72 4.80
N GLU A 60 -15.87 0.08 4.86
CA GLU A 60 -15.00 -0.08 3.69
C GLU A 60 -15.67 -0.90 2.57
N SER A 61 -16.57 -1.83 2.90
CA SER A 61 -17.27 -2.63 1.91
C SER A 61 -18.25 -1.78 1.11
N GLU A 62 -18.95 -0.86 1.77
CA GLU A 62 -19.83 0.10 1.11
C GLU A 62 -19.05 1.06 0.21
N LEU A 63 -17.93 1.62 0.71
CA LEU A 63 -17.06 2.48 -0.10
C LEU A 63 -16.55 1.74 -1.36
N LYS A 64 -16.08 0.49 -1.21
CA LYS A 64 -15.64 -0.36 -2.34
C LYS A 64 -16.77 -0.64 -3.33
N LYS A 65 -17.99 -0.88 -2.86
CA LYS A 65 -19.16 -1.09 -3.73
C LYS A 65 -19.41 0.14 -4.58
N ILE A 66 -19.44 1.32 -3.97
CA ILE A 66 -19.69 2.57 -4.69
C ILE A 66 -18.57 2.88 -5.67
N ILE A 67 -17.29 2.76 -5.27
CA ILE A 67 -16.17 2.96 -6.19
C ILE A 67 -16.24 1.99 -7.38
N ARG A 68 -16.62 0.73 -7.15
CA ARG A 68 -16.76 -0.26 -8.23
C ARG A 68 -17.84 0.09 -9.27
N THR A 69 -18.84 0.89 -8.89
CA THR A 69 -19.85 1.41 -9.84
C THR A 69 -19.35 2.59 -10.66
N MET A 70 -18.22 3.21 -10.29
CA MET A 70 -17.67 4.34 -11.02
C MET A 70 -17.04 3.91 -12.35
N PRO A 71 -17.21 4.72 -13.42
CA PRO A 71 -16.51 4.48 -14.68
C PRO A 71 -15.00 4.32 -14.48
N GLY A 72 -14.44 3.31 -15.13
CA GLY A 72 -13.01 3.01 -15.07
C GLY A 72 -12.60 2.01 -13.99
N ALA A 73 -13.35 1.85 -12.89
CA ALA A 73 -12.98 1.01 -11.76
C ALA A 73 -13.54 -0.43 -11.82
N SER A 74 -14.51 -0.70 -12.70
CA SER A 74 -15.25 -1.97 -12.75
C SER A 74 -14.39 -3.20 -13.06
N ALA A 75 -13.29 -3.03 -13.81
CA ALA A 75 -12.39 -4.11 -14.21
C ALA A 75 -11.29 -4.43 -13.17
N LEU A 76 -11.22 -3.67 -12.06
CA LEU A 76 -10.21 -3.91 -11.03
C LEU A 76 -10.51 -5.17 -10.22
N SER A 77 -9.48 -5.99 -10.03
CA SER A 77 -9.49 -7.11 -9.09
C SER A 77 -9.66 -6.61 -7.64
N GLY A 78 -9.82 -7.55 -6.70
CA GLY A 78 -9.95 -7.21 -5.28
C GLY A 78 -8.77 -6.37 -4.76
N GLU A 79 -7.54 -6.82 -5.00
CA GLU A 79 -6.33 -6.14 -4.49
C GLU A 79 -6.09 -4.78 -5.16
N GLU A 80 -6.39 -4.66 -6.45
CA GLU A 80 -6.26 -3.38 -7.15
C GLU A 80 -7.33 -2.38 -6.70
N MET A 81 -8.55 -2.86 -6.45
CA MET A 81 -9.61 -2.05 -5.86
C MET A 81 -9.22 -1.58 -4.46
N ASP A 82 -8.59 -2.42 -3.65
CA ASP A 82 -8.12 -2.06 -2.30
C ASP A 82 -7.07 -0.96 -2.33
N ALA A 83 -6.11 -1.05 -3.26
CA ALA A 83 -5.12 0.00 -3.49
C ALA A 83 -5.77 1.31 -3.98
N LEU A 84 -6.74 1.23 -4.89
CA LEU A 84 -7.50 2.40 -5.34
C LEU A 84 -8.28 3.07 -4.20
N VAL A 85 -8.94 2.29 -3.36
CA VAL A 85 -9.66 2.80 -2.18
C VAL A 85 -8.71 3.50 -1.21
N ALA A 86 -7.54 2.90 -0.95
CA ALA A 86 -6.50 3.51 -0.14
C ALA A 86 -6.00 4.84 -0.73
N TYR A 87 -5.86 4.91 -2.05
CA TYR A 87 -5.48 6.15 -2.72
C TYR A 87 -6.56 7.23 -2.65
N MET A 88 -7.82 6.88 -2.95
CA MET A 88 -8.95 7.81 -2.86
C MET A 88 -9.12 8.37 -1.45
N ARG A 89 -8.88 7.54 -0.43
CA ARG A 89 -8.84 7.95 0.98
C ARG A 89 -7.70 8.92 1.27
N ALA A 90 -6.49 8.66 0.77
CA ALA A 90 -5.37 9.57 0.99
C ALA A 90 -5.62 10.95 0.37
N ILE A 91 -6.09 11.01 -0.88
CA ILE A 91 -6.31 12.27 -1.59
C ILE A 91 -7.54 13.03 -1.08
N SER A 92 -8.62 12.36 -0.67
CA SER A 92 -9.76 13.00 0.00
C SER A 92 -9.36 13.60 1.35
N ARG A 93 -8.39 12.99 2.04
CA ARG A 93 -7.82 13.51 3.28
C ARG A 93 -6.78 14.59 3.05
N ARG A 94 -6.38 14.89 1.81
CA ARG A 94 -5.24 15.80 1.51
C ARG A 94 -3.91 15.30 2.09
N GLU A 95 -3.75 13.98 2.20
CA GLU A 95 -2.53 13.31 2.61
C GLU A 95 -1.70 12.88 1.39
N ALA A 96 -0.41 12.62 1.59
CA ALA A 96 0.41 12.01 0.56
C ALA A 96 0.11 10.51 0.49
N TYR A 97 0.16 9.93 -0.70
CA TYR A 97 0.03 8.50 -0.93
C TYR A 97 1.34 7.92 -1.45
N LEU A 98 1.71 6.75 -0.94
CA LEU A 98 2.85 5.97 -1.37
C LEU A 98 2.41 4.54 -1.73
N ILE A 99 2.97 4.01 -2.81
CA ILE A 99 2.76 2.64 -3.26
C ILE A 99 4.04 2.09 -3.89
N TRP A 100 4.41 0.87 -3.56
CA TRP A 100 5.49 0.09 -4.17
C TRP A 100 4.88 -0.88 -5.19
N THR A 101 5.28 -0.77 -6.45
CA THR A 101 4.64 -1.47 -7.59
C THR A 101 5.57 -2.41 -8.33
N GLN A 102 6.89 -2.28 -8.16
CA GLN A 102 7.85 -3.16 -8.83
C GLN A 102 9.09 -3.43 -7.98
N GLN A 103 9.63 -4.64 -8.12
CA GLN A 103 10.97 -4.98 -7.63
C GLN A 103 11.74 -5.72 -8.72
N ARG A 104 12.95 -5.25 -9.01
CA ARG A 104 13.84 -5.86 -9.99
C ARG A 104 15.30 -5.57 -9.65
N ASP A 105 16.16 -6.58 -9.71
CA ASP A 105 17.62 -6.42 -9.63
C ASP A 105 18.12 -5.59 -8.43
N GLY A 106 17.45 -5.75 -7.27
CA GLY A 106 17.75 -5.01 -6.03
C GLY A 106 17.20 -3.58 -6.01
N GLU A 107 16.36 -3.20 -6.97
CA GLU A 107 15.68 -1.91 -7.04
C GLU A 107 14.21 -2.07 -6.69
N LEU A 108 13.69 -1.09 -5.95
CA LEU A 108 12.26 -0.92 -5.67
C LEU A 108 11.77 0.28 -6.46
N GLU A 109 10.63 0.13 -7.13
CA GLU A 109 9.94 1.22 -7.80
C GLU A 109 8.50 1.33 -7.36
N GLY A 110 7.97 2.54 -7.45
CA GLY A 110 6.61 2.80 -7.07
C GLY A 110 6.15 4.18 -7.45
N GLU A 111 4.99 4.55 -6.89
CA GLU A 111 4.39 5.84 -7.13
C GLU A 111 4.18 6.64 -5.85
N ILE A 112 4.14 7.96 -6.02
CA ILE A 112 3.82 8.95 -5.01
C ILE A 112 2.85 9.98 -5.56
N ALA A 113 1.90 10.38 -4.73
CA ALA A 113 0.99 11.47 -5.01
C ALA A 113 0.76 12.33 -3.76
N PRO A 114 0.51 13.64 -3.89
CA PRO A 114 0.64 14.41 -5.13
C PRO A 114 2.11 14.51 -5.60
N ALA A 115 2.32 15.01 -6.82
CA ALA A 115 3.65 15.06 -7.44
C ALA A 115 4.69 15.84 -6.62
N ASP A 116 4.24 16.90 -5.94
CA ASP A 116 5.03 17.84 -5.15
C ASP A 116 5.34 17.34 -3.72
N ALA A 117 4.80 16.18 -3.31
CA ALA A 117 5.13 15.60 -2.01
C ALA A 117 6.62 15.27 -1.93
N THR A 118 7.28 15.62 -0.82
CA THR A 118 8.68 15.25 -0.56
C THR A 118 8.74 13.77 -0.18
N LEU A 119 9.75 13.03 -0.67
CA LEU A 119 9.92 11.59 -0.40
C LEU A 119 11.30 11.29 0.19
N LYS A 120 11.32 10.53 1.28
CA LYS A 120 12.52 9.99 1.92
C LYS A 120 12.37 8.48 2.05
N ALA A 121 13.48 7.76 1.94
CA ALA A 121 13.54 6.32 2.17
C ALA A 121 14.61 6.00 3.22
N SER A 122 14.36 4.99 4.03
CA SER A 122 15.34 4.48 4.98
C SER A 122 15.22 2.97 5.14
N ALA A 123 16.33 2.32 5.51
CA ALA A 123 16.33 0.94 5.97
C ALA A 123 17.34 0.78 7.09
N LYS A 124 16.98 0.05 8.16
CA LYS A 124 17.86 -0.16 9.33
C LYS A 124 18.47 1.14 9.88
N ARG A 125 17.69 2.24 9.92
CA ARG A 125 18.11 3.59 10.34
C ARG A 125 19.13 4.27 9.41
N GLN A 126 19.42 3.70 8.25
CA GLN A 126 20.25 4.32 7.22
C GLN A 126 19.35 4.98 6.17
N SER A 127 19.69 6.20 5.79
CA SER A 127 19.00 6.89 4.69
C SER A 127 19.33 6.21 3.36
N LEU A 128 18.32 5.98 2.53
CA LEU A 128 18.48 5.45 1.18
C LEU A 128 18.26 6.57 0.17
N LYS A 129 19.07 6.60 -0.89
CA LYS A 129 18.87 7.54 -2.00
C LYS A 129 17.57 7.21 -2.72
N VAL A 130 16.70 8.22 -2.83
CA VAL A 130 15.47 8.16 -3.63
C VAL A 130 15.70 8.92 -4.93
N GLU A 131 15.38 8.30 -6.05
CA GLU A 131 15.42 8.92 -7.37
C GLU A 131 14.00 9.19 -7.88
N ARG A 132 13.77 10.37 -8.45
CA ARG A 132 12.53 10.72 -9.13
C ARG A 132 12.69 10.45 -10.62
N VAL A 133 12.11 9.36 -11.09
CA VAL A 133 12.19 8.89 -12.48
C VAL A 133 10.98 9.32 -13.32
N GLY A 134 10.17 10.24 -12.78
CA GLY A 134 9.00 10.84 -13.42
C GLY A 134 8.22 11.71 -12.43
N THR A 135 7.10 12.28 -12.88
CA THR A 135 6.26 13.15 -12.04
C THR A 135 5.77 12.46 -10.76
N HIS A 136 5.31 11.22 -10.90
CA HIS A 136 4.78 10.41 -9.79
C HIS A 136 5.64 9.21 -9.47
N ARG A 137 6.72 8.94 -10.21
CA ARG A 137 7.49 7.71 -10.08
C ARG A 137 8.76 7.90 -9.28
N TRP A 138 8.98 6.98 -8.35
CA TRP A 138 10.19 6.92 -7.53
C TRP A 138 10.90 5.58 -7.70
N ARG A 139 12.21 5.61 -7.50
CA ARG A 139 13.08 4.44 -7.47
C ARG A 139 14.02 4.51 -6.26
N VAL A 140 14.27 3.36 -5.64
CA VAL A 140 15.28 3.18 -4.60
C VAL A 140 16.10 1.94 -4.89
N ARG A 141 17.41 2.08 -4.99
CA ARG A 141 18.33 0.94 -5.09
C ARG A 141 18.71 0.45 -3.70
N LEU A 142 18.47 -0.82 -3.43
CA LEU A 142 18.78 -1.44 -2.13
C LEU A 142 20.25 -1.83 -2.05
N PRO A 143 20.92 -1.57 -0.90
CA PRO A 143 22.19 -2.20 -0.58
C PRO A 143 22.05 -3.73 -0.56
N LYS A 144 23.12 -4.47 -0.89
CA LYS A 144 23.11 -5.95 -1.03
C LYS A 144 22.48 -6.71 0.15
N ASN A 145 22.55 -6.17 1.37
CA ASN A 145 22.08 -6.80 2.60
C ASN A 145 20.77 -6.21 3.15
N VAL A 146 20.08 -5.37 2.36
CA VAL A 146 18.80 -4.76 2.73
C VAL A 146 17.68 -5.49 2.00
N LYS A 147 16.72 -6.01 2.76
CA LYS A 147 15.51 -6.64 2.21
C LYS A 147 14.39 -5.59 2.03
N PRO A 148 13.46 -5.76 1.08
CA PRO A 148 12.33 -4.84 0.92
C PRO A 148 11.54 -4.61 2.23
N ALA A 149 11.34 -5.66 3.03
CA ALA A 149 10.64 -5.58 4.32
C ALA A 149 11.28 -4.61 5.33
N GLU A 150 12.57 -4.30 5.15
CA GLU A 150 13.33 -3.42 6.04
C GLU A 150 13.23 -1.95 5.63
N VAL A 151 12.57 -1.67 4.51
CA VAL A 151 12.42 -0.33 3.94
C VAL A 151 11.20 0.38 4.53
N GLU A 152 11.43 1.61 4.96
CA GLU A 152 10.42 2.59 5.33
C GLU A 152 10.52 3.80 4.40
N LEU A 153 9.39 4.17 3.81
CA LEU A 153 9.22 5.36 2.99
C LEU A 153 8.41 6.38 3.78
N THR A 154 8.86 7.63 3.77
CA THR A 154 8.14 8.77 4.34
C THR A 154 7.84 9.78 3.23
N ALA A 155 6.57 10.14 3.08
CA ALA A 155 6.14 11.24 2.24
C ALA A 155 5.61 12.41 3.08
N GLU A 156 5.96 13.63 2.70
CA GLU A 156 5.51 14.86 3.36
C GLU A 156 4.77 15.75 2.34
N ARG A 157 3.57 16.20 2.70
CA ARG A 157 2.76 17.17 1.94
C ARG A 157 2.32 18.28 2.90
N GLY A 158 2.91 19.46 2.77
CA GLY A 158 2.73 20.53 3.75
C GLY A 158 3.13 20.05 5.15
N THR A 159 2.22 20.15 6.13
CA THR A 159 2.45 19.68 7.51
C THR A 159 2.10 18.22 7.73
N ARG A 160 1.56 17.52 6.73
CA ARG A 160 1.11 16.13 6.87
C ARG A 160 2.20 15.16 6.44
N ARG A 161 2.37 14.11 7.24
CA ARG A 161 3.36 13.07 7.02
C ARG A 161 2.68 11.72 6.87
N THR A 162 3.00 11.02 5.78
CA THR A 162 2.57 9.64 5.50
C THR A 162 3.79 8.73 5.60
N THR A 163 3.65 7.61 6.32
CA THR A 163 4.70 6.59 6.42
C THR A 163 4.20 5.29 5.81
N LEU A 164 5.02 4.69 4.94
CA LEU A 164 4.81 3.36 4.38
C LEU A 164 5.97 2.45 4.81
N ARG A 165 5.66 1.46 5.63
CA ARG A 165 6.58 0.38 6.00
C ARG A 165 6.29 -0.81 5.13
N LEU A 166 7.24 -1.21 4.29
CA LEU A 166 6.97 -2.26 3.30
C LEU A 166 6.68 -3.61 3.96
N LYS A 167 7.24 -3.91 5.13
CA LYS A 167 6.85 -5.11 5.90
C LYS A 167 5.36 -5.20 6.24
N ASP A 168 4.65 -4.07 6.31
CA ASP A 168 3.27 -4.00 6.78
C ASP A 168 2.27 -3.95 5.61
N SER A 169 2.64 -3.35 4.48
CA SER A 169 1.80 -3.18 3.28
C SER A 169 2.63 -2.71 2.09
N PRO A 170 2.25 -3.02 0.82
CA PRO A 170 2.86 -2.41 -0.36
C PRO A 170 2.39 -0.97 -0.62
N TYR A 171 1.36 -0.48 0.07
CA TYR A 171 0.88 0.91 -0.04
C TYR A 171 0.43 1.50 1.30
N SER A 172 0.51 2.82 1.40
CA SER A 172 0.00 3.60 2.53
C SER A 172 -1.52 3.58 2.59
N HIS A 173 -2.12 3.90 3.75
CA HIS A 173 -3.58 3.98 3.93
C HIS A 173 -4.34 2.68 3.63
N ALA A 174 -3.67 1.53 3.68
CA ALA A 174 -4.27 0.21 3.49
C ALA A 174 -5.34 -0.15 4.54
N LYS A 175 -5.36 0.58 5.66
CA LYS A 175 -6.39 0.49 6.69
C LYS A 175 -7.12 1.84 6.81
N PRO A 176 -8.41 1.86 7.18
CA PRO A 176 -9.22 3.06 7.37
C PRO A 176 -8.61 4.11 8.29
#